data_AF-A0A260VZ64-F1
#
_entry.id   AF-A0A260VZ64-F1
#
_cell.length_a   1.000
_cell.length_b   1.000
_cell.length_c   1.000
_cell.angle_alpha   90.00
_cell.angle_beta   90.00
_cell.angle_gamma   90.00
#
_symmetry.space_group_name_H-M   'P 1'
#
loop_
_entity.id
_entity.type
_entity.pdbx_description
1 polymer ?
#
loop_
_entity_poly.entity_id
_entity_poly.type
_entity_poly.pdbx_seq_one_letter_code
_entity_poly.pdbx_strand_id
1 'polypeptide(L)'
;MSDEQDESLPASVARAVAARGREIKREDQAAVDLAMRYALQIEAGVAAGGQDATKALYLGPHLLKTLTELGCTPVGRVTLAGGDAGSAQGGKLAARRAGRGA
;
A
#
# COMPACT_ATOMS: atom_id res chain seq x y z
N MET A 1 5.13 -32.49 -6.72
CA MET A 1 4.13 -31.89 -5.81
C MET A 1 4.05 -30.44 -6.24
N SER A 2 2.99 -30.08 -6.94
CA SER A 2 2.80 -28.69 -7.36
C SER A 2 2.59 -27.86 -6.12
N ASP A 3 3.50 -26.93 -5.83
CA ASP A 3 3.25 -25.88 -4.85
C ASP A 3 2.00 -25.14 -5.31
N GLU A 4 0.86 -25.40 -4.68
CA GLU A 4 -0.31 -24.52 -4.77
C GLU A 4 0.14 -23.19 -4.19
N GLN A 5 0.48 -22.25 -5.07
CA GLN A 5 0.84 -20.91 -4.68
C GLN A 5 -0.38 -20.32 -3.99
N ASP A 6 -0.23 -19.90 -2.73
CA ASP A 6 -1.29 -19.21 -2.00
C ASP A 6 -1.72 -17.96 -2.79
N GLU A 7 -2.89 -18.04 -3.41
CA GLU A 7 -3.46 -16.98 -4.26
C GLU A 7 -4.20 -15.91 -3.44
N SER A 8 -4.18 -16.01 -2.11
CA SER A 8 -4.80 -15.02 -1.24
C SER A 8 -4.23 -13.61 -1.47
N LEU A 9 -5.06 -12.60 -1.23
CA LEU A 9 -4.65 -11.20 -1.30
C LEU A 9 -3.55 -10.87 -0.29
N PRO A 10 -3.58 -11.33 0.98
CA PRO A 10 -2.45 -11.21 1.91
C PRO A 10 -1.17 -11.84 1.36
N ALA A 11 -1.24 -13.03 0.76
CA ALA A 11 -0.05 -13.65 0.16
C ALA A 11 0.47 -12.84 -1.03
N SER A 12 -0.43 -12.28 -1.84
CA SER A 12 -0.07 -11.38 -2.95
C SER A 12 0.58 -10.08 -2.46
N VAL A 13 0.07 -9.48 -1.38
CA VAL A 13 0.67 -8.30 -0.74
C VAL A 13 2.04 -8.63 -0.16
N ALA A 14 2.18 -9.77 0.54
CA ALA A 14 3.45 -10.22 1.09
C ALA A 14 4.50 -10.42 -0.01
N ARG A 15 4.13 -11.06 -1.13
CA ARG A 15 5.00 -11.21 -2.30
C ARG A 15 5.41 -9.87 -2.90
N ALA A 16 4.47 -8.92 -3.03
CA ALA A 16 4.75 -7.59 -3.58
C ALA A 16 5.75 -6.82 -2.70
N VAL A 17 5.56 -6.85 -1.37
CA VAL A 17 6.49 -6.22 -0.41
C VAL A 17 7.84 -6.92 -0.43
N ALA A 18 7.88 -8.26 -0.43
CA ALA A 18 9.13 -9.03 -0.47
C ALA A 18 9.93 -8.76 -1.76
N ALA A 19 9.26 -8.57 -2.90
CA ALA A 19 9.90 -8.25 -4.18
C ALA A 19 10.63 -6.90 -4.18
N ARG A 20 10.30 -5.98 -3.27
CA ARG A 20 11.04 -4.72 -3.07
C ARG A 20 12.39 -4.95 -2.35
N GLY A 21 12.53 -6.05 -1.63
CA GLY A 21 13.78 -6.48 -1.02
C GLY A 21 14.40 -5.39 -0.13
N ARG A 22 15.60 -4.94 -0.50
CA ARG A 22 16.41 -3.98 0.28
C ARG A 22 15.82 -2.57 0.37
N GLU A 23 14.80 -2.26 -0.44
CA GLU A 23 14.16 -0.95 -0.43
C GLU A 23 13.16 -0.78 0.72
N ILE A 24 12.68 -1.88 1.30
CA ILE A 24 11.83 -1.86 2.50
C ILE A 24 12.73 -1.89 3.73
N LYS A 25 12.63 -0.86 4.55
CA LYS A 25 13.40 -0.74 5.79
C LYS A 25 12.55 -1.06 7.00
N ARG A 26 13.20 -1.19 8.15
CA ARG A 26 12.52 -1.48 9.42
C ARG A 26 11.51 -0.38 9.78
N GLU A 27 11.82 0.87 9.42
CA GLU A 27 10.97 2.03 9.66
C GLU A 27 9.66 1.97 8.85
N ASP A 28 9.62 1.21 7.76
CA ASP A 28 8.44 1.05 6.89
C ASP A 28 7.48 -0.05 7.39
N GLN A 29 7.85 -0.80 8.44
CA GLN A 29 7.09 -1.96 8.91
C GLN A 29 5.64 -1.61 9.27
N ALA A 30 5.38 -0.42 9.82
CA ALA A 30 4.01 0.00 10.14
C ALA A 30 3.13 0.11 8.88
N ALA A 31 3.69 0.55 7.74
CA ALA A 31 2.98 0.62 6.48
C ALA A 31 2.76 -0.79 5.88
N VAL A 32 3.74 -1.70 6.03
CA VAL A 32 3.60 -3.12 5.66
C VAL A 32 2.48 -3.78 6.46
N ASP A 33 2.47 -3.60 7.78
CA ASP A 33 1.45 -4.16 8.67
C ASP A 33 0.06 -3.62 8.33
N LEU A 34 -0.04 -2.33 7.97
CA LEU A 34 -1.29 -1.72 7.54
C LEU A 34 -1.80 -2.30 6.22
N ALA A 35 -0.91 -2.48 5.23
CA ALA A 35 -1.25 -3.13 3.97
C ALA A 35 -1.76 -4.57 4.19
N MET A 36 -1.10 -5.33 5.07
CA MET A 36 -1.54 -6.68 5.44
C MET A 36 -2.92 -6.70 6.11
N ARG A 37 -3.19 -5.75 7.01
CA ARG A 37 -4.51 -5.62 7.65
C ARG A 37 -5.62 -5.30 6.65
N TYR A 38 -5.37 -4.42 5.69
CA TYR A 38 -6.34 -4.15 4.64
C TYR A 38 -6.59 -5.40 3.79
N ALA A 39 -5.55 -6.13 3.38
CA ALA A 39 -5.70 -7.36 2.62
C ALA A 39 -6.54 -8.41 3.35
N LEU A 40 -6.26 -8.64 4.63
CA LEU A 40 -7.01 -9.59 5.48
C LEU A 40 -8.49 -9.19 5.61
N GLN A 41 -8.79 -7.90 5.83
CA GLN A 41 -10.18 -7.46 5.94
C GLN A 41 -10.92 -7.47 4.62
N ILE A 42 -10.23 -7.22 3.51
CA ILE A 42 -10.83 -7.34 2.18
C ILE A 42 -11.27 -8.79 1.95
N GLU A 43 -10.39 -9.77 2.18
CA GLU A 43 -10.75 -11.18 2.00
C GLU A 43 -11.85 -11.63 2.95
N ALA A 44 -11.72 -11.32 4.24
CA ALA A 44 -12.72 -11.70 5.23
C ALA A 44 -14.11 -11.14 4.87
N GLY A 45 -14.18 -9.88 4.43
CA GLY A 45 -15.44 -9.27 4.01
C GLY A 45 -15.98 -9.85 2.70
N VAL A 46 -15.13 -10.11 1.71
CA VAL A 46 -15.53 -10.76 0.45
C VAL A 46 -16.09 -12.16 0.72
N ALA A 47 -15.42 -12.95 1.56
CA ALA A 47 -15.88 -14.28 1.95
C ALA A 47 -17.21 -14.25 2.72
N ALA A 48 -17.44 -13.23 3.55
CA ALA A 48 -18.71 -13.05 4.27
C ALA A 48 -19.88 -12.68 3.35
N GLY A 49 -19.60 -12.03 2.21
CA GLY A 49 -20.62 -11.66 1.21
C GLY A 49 -21.48 -10.44 1.60
N GLY A 50 -22.51 -10.18 0.78
CA GLY A 50 -23.52 -9.16 1.06
C GLY A 50 -22.97 -7.75 1.31
N GLN A 51 -23.43 -7.13 2.41
CA GLN A 51 -23.02 -5.78 2.80
C GLN A 51 -21.56 -5.73 3.26
N ASP A 52 -21.02 -6.82 3.82
CA ASP A 52 -19.64 -6.84 4.29
C ASP A 52 -18.64 -6.95 3.14
N ALA A 53 -19.00 -7.69 2.07
CA ALA A 53 -18.24 -7.67 0.82
C ALA A 53 -18.18 -6.25 0.22
N THR A 54 -19.33 -5.55 0.20
CA THR A 54 -19.38 -4.15 -0.27
C THR A 54 -18.46 -3.24 0.54
N LYS A 55 -18.51 -3.33 1.88
CA LYS A 55 -17.63 -2.55 2.78
C LYS A 55 -16.15 -2.90 2.61
N ALA A 56 -15.83 -4.18 2.45
CA ALA A 56 -14.47 -4.64 2.22
C ALA A 56 -13.88 -4.02 0.95
N LEU A 57 -14.65 -3.98 -0.15
CA LEU A 57 -14.17 -3.40 -1.41
C LEU A 57 -13.87 -1.89 -1.31
N TYR A 58 -14.49 -1.16 -0.37
CA TYR A 58 -14.11 0.24 -0.08
C TYR A 58 -12.71 0.39 0.52
N LEU A 59 -12.08 -0.68 1.02
CA LEU A 59 -10.71 -0.66 1.49
C LEU A 59 -9.69 -0.75 0.35
N GLY A 60 -10.10 -1.14 -0.87
CA GLY A 60 -9.21 -1.29 -2.03
C GLY A 60 -8.34 -0.05 -2.31
N PRO A 61 -8.91 1.18 -2.38
CA PRO A 61 -8.12 2.40 -2.53
C PRO A 61 -7.14 2.66 -1.39
N HIS A 62 -7.48 2.29 -0.15
CA HIS A 62 -6.59 2.44 1.00
C HIS A 62 -5.41 1.46 0.93
N LEU A 63 -5.67 0.21 0.56
CA LEU A 63 -4.61 -0.76 0.27
C LEU A 63 -3.69 -0.24 -0.83
N LEU A 64 -4.25 0.21 -1.96
CA LEU A 64 -3.46 0.71 -3.09
C LEU A 64 -2.59 1.92 -2.71
N LYS A 65 -3.09 2.80 -1.83
CA LYS A 65 -2.31 3.92 -1.29
C LYS A 65 -1.11 3.43 -0.47
N THR A 66 -1.32 2.50 0.47
CA THR A 66 -0.22 1.93 1.26
C THR A 66 0.84 1.24 0.39
N LEU A 67 0.41 0.48 -0.63
CA LEU A 67 1.31 -0.14 -1.60
C LEU A 67 2.07 0.89 -2.44
N THR A 68 1.45 2.03 -2.76
CA THR A 68 2.12 3.11 -3.49
C THR A 68 3.17 3.79 -2.63
N GLU A 69 2.88 4.07 -1.36
CA GLU A 69 3.85 4.63 -0.40
C GLU A 69 5.04 3.69 -0.18
N LEU A 70 4.83 2.37 -0.21
CA LEU A 70 5.89 1.35 -0.14
C LEU A 70 6.63 1.12 -1.48
N GLY A 71 6.28 1.84 -2.56
CA GLY A 71 6.85 1.64 -3.89
C GLY A 71 6.48 0.31 -4.54
N CYS A 72 5.45 -0.39 -4.06
CA CYS A 72 4.97 -1.64 -4.62
C CYS A 72 4.14 -1.44 -5.91
N THR A 73 3.76 -0.20 -6.24
CA THR A 73 3.07 0.15 -7.49
C THR A 73 4.02 0.81 -8.49
N PRO A 74 3.74 0.76 -9.81
CA PRO A 74 4.54 1.48 -10.81
C PRO A 74 4.69 2.98 -10.50
N VAL A 75 3.58 3.62 -10.10
CA VAL A 75 3.58 5.03 -9.69
C VAL A 75 4.47 5.23 -8.48
N GLY A 76 4.34 4.39 -7.44
CA GLY A 76 5.16 4.49 -6.23
C GLY A 76 6.66 4.36 -6.52
N ARG A 77 7.06 3.46 -7.43
CA ARG A 77 8.47 3.33 -7.84
C ARG A 77 9.00 4.60 -8.50
N VAL A 78 8.22 5.22 -9.39
CA VAL A 78 8.62 6.47 -10.05
C VAL A 78 8.75 7.61 -9.04
N THR A 79 7.77 7.76 -8.15
CA THR A 79 7.78 8.80 -7.10
C THR A 79 9.00 8.67 -6.18
N LEU A 80 9.34 7.45 -5.75
CA LEU A 80 10.50 7.22 -4.87
C LEU A 80 11.84 7.36 -5.59
N ALA A 81 11.89 7.12 -6.90
CA ALA A 81 13.09 7.31 -7.72
C ALA A 81 13.40 8.80 -8.01
N GLY A 82 12.61 9.74 -7.47
CA GLY A 82 12.79 11.17 -7.72
C GLY A 82 12.26 11.62 -9.10
N GLY A 83 11.51 10.76 -9.80
CA GLY A 83 10.69 11.20 -10.90
C GLY A 83 9.55 12.02 -10.34
N ASP A 84 9.40 13.27 -10.80
CA ASP A 84 8.23 14.10 -10.55
C ASP A 84 6.98 13.40 -11.10
N ALA A 85 6.46 12.43 -10.35
CA ALA A 85 5.12 11.91 -10.51
C ALA A 85 4.20 13.02 -10.01
N GLY A 86 3.84 13.91 -10.92
CA GLY A 86 3.06 15.12 -10.68
C GLY A 86 1.93 14.91 -9.67
N SER A 87 2.01 15.68 -8.59
CA SER A 87 0.90 16.17 -7.77
C SER A 87 -0.30 15.25 -7.56
N ALA A 88 -0.26 14.44 -6.50
CA ALA A 88 -1.47 14.11 -5.76
C ALA A 88 -1.19 14.32 -4.26
N GLN A 89 -1.65 15.48 -3.77
CA GLN A 89 -1.54 15.96 -2.39
C GLN A 89 -0.13 16.43 -1.97
N GLY A 90 0.21 17.64 -2.43
CA GLY A 90 1.12 18.52 -1.70
C GLY A 90 0.59 18.74 -0.29
N GLY A 91 1.01 17.86 0.62
CA GLY A 91 0.58 17.84 2.00
C GLY A 91 0.95 19.17 2.67
N LYS A 92 0.05 19.66 3.51
CA LYS A 92 0.18 20.89 4.34
C LYS A 92 1.55 21.06 5.04
N LEU A 93 2.34 19.98 5.13
CA LEU A 93 3.71 19.95 5.61
C LEU A 93 4.71 20.67 4.68
N ALA A 94 4.57 20.56 3.35
CA ALA A 94 5.40 21.29 2.40
C ALA A 94 5.17 22.80 2.51
N ALA A 95 3.90 23.21 2.61
CA ALA A 95 3.52 24.61 2.86
C ALA A 95 4.06 25.17 4.20
N ARG A 96 4.14 24.34 5.24
CA ARG A 96 4.69 24.76 6.55
C ARG A 96 6.22 24.88 6.58
N ARG A 97 6.94 24.18 5.69
CA ARG A 97 8.39 24.32 5.56
C ARG A 97 8.77 25.61 4.82
N ALA A 98 7.96 26.04 3.85
CA ALA A 98 8.17 27.27 3.10
C ALA A 98 7.91 28.55 3.92
N GLY A 99 7.05 28.50 4.94
CA GLY A 99 6.66 29.67 5.74
C GLY A 99 7.51 29.96 6.97
N ARG A 100 8.60 29.22 7.23
CA ARG A 100 9.38 29.30 8.48
C ARG A 100 10.78 29.90 8.31
N GLY A 101 11.02 30.56 7.17
CA GLY A 101 12.30 31.16 6.81
C GLY A 101 12.18 32.59 6.27
N ALA A 102 11.16 33.34 6.67
CA ALA A 102 11.03 34.79 6.43
C ALA A 102 10.98 35.51 7.77
#